data_AF-A0A544TR68-F1
#
_entry.id   AF-A0A544TR68-F1
#
_cell.length_a   1.000
_cell.length_b   1.000
_cell.length_c   1.000
_cell.angle_alpha   90.00
_cell.angle_beta   90.00
_cell.angle_gamma   90.00
#
_symmetry.space_group_name_H-M   'P 1'
#
loop_
_entity.id
_entity.type
_entity.pdbx_description
1 polymer ?
#
loop_
_entity_poly.entity_id
_entity_poly.type
_entity_poly.pdbx_seq_one_letter_code
_entity_poly.pdbx_strand_id
1 'polypeptide(L)'
;MLLNNLRKYDNERYLRIKDKLKERVIPLIEQLIKLKYPESIVITNFNLPIPNKKKQKRELDILIVDNDNGFVLYIEVKHFFNPNSYSEIKSLDNQFRDALKKAPDQLFAIQENWELIKQRYSVQTEITSLKAIIFSHNYLGKDVEINTEIPIVNTTNFYESLANASSVEELYQLNKEIDYIYTSIPIIRIPFDFSFAGYKFYLELETFDPVFEIEFLKAHRKIILNGIDLDQQTVFRSIEEYAQVLLEKLQNSK
;
A
#
# COMPACT_ATOMS: atom_id res chain seq x y z
N MET A 1 6.67 1.70 28.33
CA MET A 1 5.45 2.10 29.09
C MET A 1 5.30 3.61 29.22
N LEU A 2 6.29 4.37 29.71
CA LEU A 2 6.20 5.84 29.84
C LEU A 2 6.06 6.57 28.49
N LEU A 3 6.86 6.20 27.49
CA LEU A 3 6.79 6.78 26.13
C LEU A 3 5.44 6.58 25.44
N ASN A 4 4.79 5.42 25.63
CA ASN A 4 3.47 5.15 25.04
C ASN A 4 2.36 5.95 25.76
N ASN A 5 2.50 6.20 27.06
CA ASN A 5 1.61 7.12 27.77
C ASN A 5 1.83 8.56 27.33
N LEU A 6 3.08 9.03 27.22
CA LEU A 6 3.37 10.39 26.72
C LEU A 6 2.85 10.60 25.28
N ARG A 7 2.94 9.60 24.41
CA ARG A 7 2.37 9.64 23.04
C ARG A 7 0.84 9.71 23.03
N LYS A 8 0.16 9.01 23.94
CA LYS A 8 -1.30 9.10 24.08
C LYS A 8 -1.80 10.50 24.44
N TYR A 9 -0.97 11.29 25.14
CA TYR A 9 -1.30 12.65 25.54
C TYR A 9 -0.73 13.73 24.61
N ASP A 10 0.09 13.36 23.62
CA ASP A 10 0.67 14.27 22.61
C ASP A 10 0.05 14.01 21.21
N ASN A 11 -1.28 14.04 21.17
CA ASN A 11 -2.04 13.81 19.94
C ASN A 11 -1.72 14.86 18.87
N GLU A 12 -1.44 16.11 19.27
CA GLU A 12 -1.06 17.18 18.34
C GLU A 12 0.24 16.86 17.59
N ARG A 13 1.28 16.39 18.29
CA ARG A 13 2.51 15.98 17.62
C ARG A 13 2.32 14.75 16.76
N TYR A 14 1.51 13.79 17.20
CA TYR A 14 1.17 12.61 16.38
C TYR A 14 0.49 13.01 15.07
N LEU A 15 -0.54 13.87 15.13
CA LEU A 15 -1.23 14.40 13.96
C LEU A 15 -0.27 15.17 13.05
N ARG A 16 0.56 16.04 13.63
CA ARG A 16 1.57 16.80 12.87
C ARG A 16 2.56 15.88 12.14
N ILE A 17 3.04 14.82 12.78
CA ILE A 17 3.95 13.86 12.13
C ILE A 17 3.23 13.13 10.99
N LYS A 18 2.00 12.65 11.24
CA LYS A 18 1.18 11.99 10.23
C LYS A 18 0.94 12.89 9.00
N ASP A 19 0.62 14.15 9.22
CA ASP A 19 0.38 15.12 8.15
C ASP A 19 1.67 15.42 7.40
N LYS A 20 2.81 15.58 8.11
CA LYS A 20 4.13 15.78 7.48
C LYS A 20 4.60 14.57 6.66
N LEU A 21 4.19 13.36 7.02
CA LEU A 21 4.44 12.17 6.20
C LEU A 21 3.60 12.23 4.91
N LYS A 22 2.31 12.58 5.01
CA LYS A 22 1.43 12.77 3.85
C LYS A 22 1.95 13.82 2.88
N GLU A 23 2.34 14.98 3.42
CA GLU A 23 2.93 16.09 2.67
C GLU A 23 4.24 15.73 1.95
N ARG A 24 4.93 14.66 2.37
CA ARG A 24 6.17 14.20 1.72
C ARG A 24 5.92 13.07 0.73
N VAL A 25 5.09 12.11 1.10
CA VAL A 25 4.87 10.90 0.30
C VAL A 25 4.04 11.19 -0.94
N ILE A 26 2.99 12.02 -0.83
CA ILE A 26 2.13 12.30 -1.99
C ILE A 26 2.92 12.96 -3.13
N PRO A 27 3.70 14.04 -2.89
CA PRO A 27 4.53 14.61 -3.94
C PRO A 27 5.58 13.64 -4.48
N LEU A 28 6.15 12.77 -3.65
CA LEU A 28 7.11 11.77 -4.10
C LEU A 28 6.48 10.75 -5.05
N ILE A 29 5.31 10.19 -4.69
CA ILE A 29 4.57 9.27 -5.55
C ILE A 29 4.20 9.97 -6.86
N GLU A 30 3.73 11.21 -6.79
CA GLU A 30 3.41 12.01 -7.97
C GLU A 30 4.61 12.14 -8.91
N GLN A 31 5.80 12.48 -8.40
CA GLN A 31 7.00 12.59 -9.22
C GLN A 31 7.46 11.24 -9.78
N LEU A 32 7.44 10.17 -8.97
CA LEU A 32 7.79 8.82 -9.43
C LEU A 32 6.89 8.37 -10.59
N ILE A 33 5.58 8.60 -10.48
CA ILE A 33 4.63 8.26 -11.54
C ILE A 33 4.86 9.10 -12.78
N LYS A 34 5.07 10.42 -12.67
CA LYS A 34 5.36 11.28 -13.82
C LYS A 34 6.65 10.89 -14.54
N LEU A 35 7.69 10.46 -13.80
CA LEU A 35 8.94 9.98 -14.37
C LEU A 35 8.75 8.61 -15.07
N LYS A 36 7.97 7.72 -14.46
CA LYS A 36 7.80 6.35 -14.94
C LYS A 36 6.77 6.22 -16.07
N TYR A 37 5.70 7.01 -16.01
CA TYR A 37 4.56 7.00 -16.93
C TYR A 37 4.24 8.45 -17.36
N PRO A 38 5.06 9.05 -18.25
CA PRO A 38 4.95 10.47 -18.58
C PRO A 38 3.62 10.88 -19.24
N GLU A 39 2.94 9.94 -19.91
CA GLU A 39 1.65 10.16 -20.55
C GLU A 39 0.46 10.08 -19.57
N SER A 40 0.70 9.63 -18.33
CA SER A 40 -0.35 9.55 -17.31
C SER A 40 -0.62 10.91 -16.66
N ILE A 41 -1.90 11.19 -16.39
CA ILE A 41 -2.30 12.36 -15.61
C ILE A 41 -2.36 11.96 -14.13
N VAL A 42 -1.61 12.67 -13.29
CA VAL A 42 -1.62 12.48 -11.83
C VAL A 42 -2.32 13.64 -11.15
N ILE A 43 -3.34 13.33 -10.36
CA ILE A 43 -4.15 14.30 -9.62
C ILE A 43 -4.01 14.01 -8.13
N THR A 44 -3.53 14.97 -7.36
CA THR A 44 -3.30 14.81 -5.91
C THR A 44 -4.22 15.73 -5.08
N ASN A 45 -4.56 15.30 -3.86
CA ASN A 45 -5.33 16.03 -2.85
C ASN A 45 -6.59 16.73 -3.40
N PHE A 46 -7.39 16.00 -4.18
CA PHE A 46 -8.55 16.54 -4.88
C PHE A 46 -9.85 16.32 -4.13
N ASN A 47 -10.86 17.15 -4.42
CA ASN A 47 -12.13 17.13 -3.71
C ASN A 47 -13.31 16.84 -4.65
N LEU A 48 -14.03 15.76 -4.36
CA LEU A 48 -15.23 15.36 -5.09
C LEU A 48 -16.49 15.48 -4.22
N PRO A 49 -17.63 15.89 -4.80
CA PRO A 49 -18.94 15.73 -4.16
C PRO A 49 -19.21 14.26 -3.82
N ILE A 50 -19.79 14.01 -2.65
CA ILE A 50 -20.30 12.67 -2.33
C ILE A 50 -21.66 12.50 -3.04
N PRO A 51 -21.83 11.46 -3.89
CA PRO A 51 -23.12 11.17 -4.50
C PRO A 51 -24.22 11.07 -3.45
N ASN A 52 -25.39 11.64 -3.73
CA ASN A 52 -26.54 11.67 -2.83
C ASN A 52 -26.38 12.46 -1.50
N LYS A 53 -25.27 13.17 -1.27
CA LYS A 53 -25.11 14.09 -0.13
C LYS A 53 -24.86 15.52 -0.58
N LYS A 54 -25.96 16.26 -0.82
CA LYS A 54 -25.92 17.66 -1.23
C LYS A 54 -25.14 18.49 -0.20
N LYS A 55 -23.94 18.95 -0.59
CA LYS A 55 -22.97 19.82 0.13
C LYS A 55 -21.76 19.14 0.79
N GLN A 56 -21.70 17.81 0.89
CA GLN A 56 -20.49 17.17 1.41
C GLN A 56 -19.51 16.86 0.27
N LYS A 57 -18.29 17.37 0.40
CA LYS A 57 -17.15 16.98 -0.43
C LYS A 57 -16.27 16.04 0.36
N ARG A 58 -15.57 15.17 -0.36
CA ARG A 58 -14.59 14.26 0.18
C ARG A 58 -13.24 14.54 -0.46
N GLU A 59 -12.23 14.67 0.38
CA GLU A 59 -10.83 14.72 -0.05
C GLU A 59 -10.38 13.31 -0.43
N LEU A 60 -9.69 13.21 -1.56
CA LEU A 60 -9.10 12.01 -2.14
C LEU A 60 -7.61 12.27 -2.38
N ASP A 61 -6.79 11.27 -2.12
CA ASP A 61 -5.34 11.48 -1.98
C ASP A 61 -4.63 11.53 -3.33
N ILE A 62 -4.67 10.45 -4.12
CA ILE A 62 -4.00 10.38 -5.43
C ILE A 62 -4.89 9.63 -6.43
N LEU A 63 -5.03 10.19 -7.63
CA LEU A 63 -5.65 9.53 -8.77
C LEU A 63 -4.66 9.56 -9.94
N ILE A 64 -4.40 8.40 -10.52
CA ILE A 64 -3.56 8.23 -11.70
C ILE A 64 -4.48 7.81 -12.85
N VAL A 65 -4.45 8.57 -13.93
CA VAL A 65 -5.23 8.29 -15.13
C VAL A 65 -4.25 7.97 -16.25
N ASP A 66 -4.29 6.72 -16.71
CA ASP A 66 -3.58 6.32 -17.93
C ASP A 66 -4.42 6.76 -19.13
N ASN A 67 -3.97 7.83 -19.78
CA ASN A 67 -4.73 8.48 -20.86
C ASN A 67 -4.83 7.59 -22.10
N ASP A 68 -3.92 6.65 -22.33
CA ASP A 68 -3.88 5.90 -23.58
C ASP A 68 -4.91 4.77 -23.63
N ASN A 69 -5.20 4.18 -22.48
CA ASN A 69 -6.01 2.95 -22.35
C ASN A 69 -7.21 3.11 -21.39
N GLY A 70 -7.33 4.26 -20.72
CA GLY A 70 -8.46 4.60 -19.84
C GLY A 70 -8.44 3.86 -18.50
N PHE A 71 -7.31 3.28 -18.13
CA PHE A 71 -7.13 2.66 -16.82
C PHE A 71 -6.93 3.75 -15.76
N VAL A 72 -7.70 3.67 -14.67
CA VAL A 72 -7.66 4.63 -13.57
C VAL A 72 -7.30 3.92 -12.27
N LEU A 73 -6.26 4.42 -11.61
CA LEU A 73 -5.80 3.92 -10.32
C LEU A 73 -5.98 4.99 -9.24
N TYR A 74 -6.83 4.69 -8.27
CA TYR A 74 -6.96 5.46 -7.04
C TYR A 74 -5.98 4.94 -5.98
N ILE A 75 -5.24 5.82 -5.32
CA ILE A 75 -4.38 5.45 -4.19
C ILE A 75 -4.84 6.24 -2.97
N GLU A 76 -5.33 5.52 -1.96
CA GLU A 76 -5.59 6.07 -0.62
C GLU A 76 -4.33 5.94 0.22
N VAL A 77 -3.86 7.05 0.78
CA VAL A 77 -2.61 7.11 1.51
C VAL A 77 -2.89 7.10 3.02
N LYS A 78 -2.51 5.99 3.67
CA LYS A 78 -2.65 5.80 5.12
C LYS A 78 -1.29 5.78 5.81
N HIS A 79 -0.98 6.87 6.52
CA HIS A 79 0.26 6.99 7.28
C HIS A 79 0.09 6.71 8.75
N PHE A 80 1.04 5.95 9.29
CA PHE A 80 1.09 5.58 10.69
C PHE A 80 2.52 5.60 11.19
N PHE A 81 2.66 5.99 12.45
CA PHE A 81 3.91 5.81 13.16
C PHE A 81 4.09 4.33 13.50
N ASN A 82 5.34 3.85 13.58
CA ASN A 82 5.62 2.47 13.99
C ASN A 82 4.92 2.13 15.30
N PRO A 83 3.95 1.19 15.30
CA PRO A 83 3.27 0.83 16.53
C PRO A 83 4.26 0.12 17.45
N ASN A 84 4.41 0.61 18.67
CA ASN A 84 5.32 0.07 19.68
C ASN A 84 4.57 -0.74 20.75
N SER A 85 3.27 -0.95 20.57
CA SER A 85 2.40 -1.70 21.48
C SER A 85 1.27 -2.38 20.75
N TYR A 86 0.78 -3.48 21.33
CA TYR A 86 -0.37 -4.21 20.81
C TYR A 86 -1.62 -3.35 20.66
N SER A 87 -1.86 -2.40 21.57
CA SER A 87 -2.98 -1.46 21.46
C SER A 87 -2.88 -0.53 20.26
N GLU A 88 -1.65 -0.09 19.91
CA GLU A 88 -1.43 0.73 18.72
C GLU A 88 -1.65 -0.08 17.44
N ILE A 89 -1.22 -1.36 17.42
CA ILE A 89 -1.50 -2.30 16.32
C ILE A 89 -3.01 -2.46 16.12
N LYS A 90 -3.77 -2.71 17.19
CA LYS A 90 -5.24 -2.86 17.08
C LYS A 90 -5.93 -1.59 16.58
N SER A 91 -5.45 -0.41 16.99
CA SER A 91 -5.96 0.87 16.51
C SER A 91 -5.62 1.12 15.04
N LEU A 92 -4.48 0.63 14.59
CA LEU A 92 -4.03 0.66 13.21
C LEU A 92 -4.92 -0.23 12.33
N ASP A 93 -5.17 -1.47 12.77
CA ASP A 93 -6.02 -2.43 12.07
C ASP A 93 -7.44 -1.88 11.87
N ASN A 94 -8.02 -1.23 12.88
CA ASN A 94 -9.32 -0.59 12.75
C ASN A 94 -9.35 0.49 11.66
N GLN A 95 -8.28 1.28 11.54
CA GLN A 95 -8.19 2.33 10.53
C GLN A 95 -8.04 1.76 9.12
N PHE A 96 -7.34 0.64 8.96
CA PHE A 96 -7.27 -0.08 7.69
C PHE A 96 -8.61 -0.71 7.31
N ARG A 97 -9.31 -1.35 8.26
CA ARG A 97 -10.68 -1.85 8.01
C ARG A 97 -11.62 -0.72 7.61
N ASP A 98 -11.53 0.43 8.25
CA ASP A 98 -12.32 1.60 7.89
C ASP A 98 -11.95 2.13 6.49
N ALA A 99 -10.68 2.10 6.12
CA ALA A 99 -10.21 2.47 4.78
C ALA A 99 -10.76 1.51 3.71
N LEU A 100 -10.67 0.20 3.94
CA LEU A 100 -11.25 -0.81 3.06
C LEU A 100 -12.76 -0.64 2.86
N LYS A 101 -13.50 -0.39 3.94
CA LYS A 101 -14.95 -0.11 3.87
C LYS A 101 -15.27 1.17 3.09
N LYS A 102 -14.36 2.14 3.12
CA LYS A 102 -14.53 3.48 2.53
C LYS A 102 -14.12 3.56 1.07
N ALA A 103 -13.25 2.66 0.61
CA ALA A 103 -12.71 2.69 -0.73
C ALA A 103 -13.77 2.46 -1.83
N PRO A 104 -14.74 1.55 -1.70
CA PRO A 104 -15.83 1.42 -2.68
C PRO A 104 -16.62 2.72 -2.87
N ASP A 105 -16.94 3.43 -1.79
CA ASP A 105 -17.61 4.73 -1.86
C ASP A 105 -16.76 5.79 -2.58
N GLN A 106 -15.43 5.73 -2.43
CA GLN A 106 -14.50 6.63 -3.10
C GLN A 106 -14.44 6.34 -4.60
N LEU A 107 -14.35 5.06 -4.99
CA LEU A 107 -14.40 4.64 -6.38
C LEU A 107 -15.72 5.05 -7.04
N PHE A 108 -16.85 4.83 -6.34
CA PHE A 108 -18.15 5.28 -6.82
C PHE A 108 -18.21 6.80 -6.99
N ALA A 109 -17.67 7.57 -6.04
CA ALA A 109 -17.62 9.03 -6.17
C ALA A 109 -16.75 9.49 -7.35
N ILE A 110 -15.63 8.81 -7.64
CA ILE A 110 -14.80 9.09 -8.82
C ILE A 110 -15.60 8.83 -10.10
N GLN A 111 -16.24 7.67 -10.19
CA GLN A 111 -17.05 7.26 -11.35
C GLN A 111 -18.17 8.27 -11.63
N GLU A 112 -18.97 8.61 -10.61
CA GLU A 112 -20.13 9.51 -10.76
C GLU A 112 -19.74 10.96 -11.08
N ASN A 113 -18.53 11.37 -10.70
CA ASN A 113 -18.03 12.71 -10.96
C ASN A 113 -16.98 12.73 -12.10
N TRP A 114 -16.94 11.72 -12.97
CA TRP A 114 -15.90 11.60 -13.99
C TRP A 114 -15.86 12.81 -14.94
N GLU A 115 -17.02 13.29 -15.40
CA GLU A 115 -17.10 14.50 -16.25
C GLU A 115 -16.49 15.74 -15.57
N LEU A 116 -16.70 15.86 -14.26
CA LEU A 116 -16.14 16.95 -13.47
C LEU A 116 -14.61 16.83 -13.36
N ILE A 117 -14.08 15.60 -13.27
CA ILE A 117 -12.65 15.33 -13.26
C ILE A 117 -12.05 15.67 -14.63
N LYS A 118 -12.65 15.20 -15.72
CA LYS A 118 -12.25 15.53 -17.09
C LYS A 118 -12.14 17.03 -17.32
N GLN A 119 -13.16 17.79 -16.92
CA GLN A 119 -13.16 19.24 -17.07
C GLN A 119 -12.10 19.94 -16.22
N ARG A 120 -11.89 19.52 -14.97
CA ARG A 120 -10.97 20.21 -14.04
C ARG A 120 -9.50 19.90 -14.32
N TYR A 121 -9.21 18.69 -14.77
CA TYR A 121 -7.84 18.16 -14.86
C TYR A 121 -7.43 17.82 -16.29
N SER A 122 -8.22 18.25 -17.28
CA SER A 122 -7.94 18.06 -18.71
C SER A 122 -7.75 16.59 -19.11
N VAL A 123 -8.45 15.68 -18.42
CA VAL A 123 -8.51 14.27 -18.79
C VAL A 123 -9.41 14.12 -20.01
N GLN A 124 -8.92 13.43 -21.04
CA GLN A 124 -9.64 13.26 -22.31
C GLN A 124 -10.28 11.89 -22.45
N THR A 125 -9.82 10.92 -21.66
CA THR A 125 -10.14 9.50 -21.82
C THR A 125 -11.33 9.09 -20.95
N GLU A 126 -12.11 8.11 -21.43
CA GLU A 126 -13.15 7.46 -20.63
C GLU A 126 -12.57 6.39 -19.72
N ILE A 127 -13.24 6.14 -18.58
CA ILE A 127 -12.85 5.05 -17.69
C ILE A 127 -13.16 3.72 -18.36
N THR A 128 -12.13 2.92 -18.63
CA THR A 128 -12.27 1.51 -19.02
C THR A 128 -12.22 0.60 -17.79
N SER A 129 -11.39 0.96 -16.81
CA SER A 129 -11.24 0.24 -15.54
C SER A 129 -10.87 1.23 -14.43
N LEU A 130 -11.45 1.04 -13.24
CA LEU A 130 -11.18 1.86 -12.06
C LEU A 130 -10.85 0.95 -10.88
N LYS A 131 -9.60 1.06 -10.38
CA LYS A 131 -9.07 0.23 -9.29
C LYS A 131 -8.52 1.09 -8.15
N ALA A 132 -8.37 0.48 -6.98
CA ALA A 132 -7.86 1.16 -5.79
C ALA A 132 -6.71 0.38 -5.14
N ILE A 133 -5.76 1.11 -4.56
CA ILE A 133 -4.75 0.60 -3.64
C ILE A 133 -4.81 1.42 -2.35
N ILE A 134 -4.64 0.77 -1.20
CA ILE A 134 -4.36 1.46 0.05
C ILE A 134 -2.86 1.43 0.27
N PHE A 135 -2.21 2.57 0.05
CA PHE A 135 -0.79 2.73 0.31
C PHE A 135 -0.57 3.02 1.79
N SER A 136 0.33 2.28 2.44
CA SER A 136 0.76 2.55 3.79
C SER A 136 2.27 2.59 3.93
N HIS A 137 2.74 3.43 4.88
CA HIS A 137 4.17 3.40 5.20
C HIS A 137 4.58 2.07 5.82
N ASN A 138 3.77 1.56 6.74
CA ASN A 138 4.04 0.35 7.49
C ASN A 138 2.74 -0.41 7.72
N TYR A 139 2.50 -1.40 6.88
CA TYR A 139 1.47 -2.40 7.12
C TYR A 139 2.12 -3.62 7.78
N LEU A 140 1.72 -3.92 9.01
CA LEU A 140 2.14 -5.12 9.74
C LEU A 140 1.05 -6.20 9.77
N GLY A 141 -0.14 -5.90 9.24
CA GLY A 141 -1.27 -6.81 9.06
C GLY A 141 -1.46 -7.83 10.17
N LYS A 142 -2.08 -7.44 11.30
CA LYS A 142 -2.41 -8.40 12.34
C LYS A 142 -3.82 -8.95 12.20
N ASP A 143 -4.84 -8.09 12.22
CA ASP A 143 -6.25 -8.50 12.15
C ASP A 143 -7.03 -7.79 11.01
N VAL A 144 -6.40 -7.43 9.89
CA VAL A 144 -7.09 -6.81 8.74
C VAL A 144 -7.38 -7.87 7.69
N GLU A 145 -8.62 -7.87 7.19
CA GLU A 145 -9.05 -8.79 6.13
C GLU A 145 -8.29 -8.49 4.83
N ILE A 146 -7.88 -9.55 4.15
CA ILE A 146 -7.27 -9.45 2.82
C ILE A 146 -8.38 -9.23 1.80
N ASN A 147 -8.35 -8.08 1.15
CA ASN A 147 -9.30 -7.73 0.10
C ASN A 147 -8.65 -7.98 -1.27
N THR A 148 -9.20 -8.92 -2.02
CA THR A 148 -8.65 -9.33 -3.33
C THR A 148 -8.76 -8.26 -4.42
N GLU A 149 -9.51 -7.18 -4.21
CA GLU A 149 -9.68 -6.08 -5.17
C GLU A 149 -9.04 -4.75 -4.71
N ILE A 150 -8.71 -4.60 -3.43
CA ILE A 150 -8.17 -3.37 -2.86
C ILE A 150 -6.98 -3.74 -1.97
N PRO A 151 -5.79 -3.98 -2.56
CA PRO A 151 -4.66 -4.43 -1.80
C PRO A 151 -4.15 -3.34 -0.85
N ILE A 152 -3.64 -3.76 0.30
CA ILE A 152 -2.96 -2.88 1.26
C ILE A 152 -1.47 -3.08 1.13
N VAL A 153 -0.77 -2.07 0.64
CA VAL A 153 0.63 -2.19 0.24
C VAL A 153 1.50 -1.32 1.12
N ASN A 154 2.62 -1.86 1.59
CA ASN A 154 3.66 -1.08 2.25
C ASN A 154 4.48 -0.24 1.24
N THR A 155 5.26 0.72 1.73
CA THR A 155 6.05 1.62 0.88
C THR A 155 7.08 0.91 0.02
N THR A 156 7.82 -0.04 0.59
CA THR A 156 8.87 -0.76 -0.12
C THR A 156 8.31 -1.54 -1.30
N ASN A 157 7.29 -2.36 -1.06
CA ASN A 157 6.63 -3.18 -2.08
C ASN A 157 6.01 -2.31 -3.18
N PHE A 158 5.41 -1.17 -2.81
CA PHE A 158 4.84 -0.25 -3.80
C PHE A 158 5.92 0.34 -4.71
N TYR A 159 7.04 0.81 -4.16
CA TYR A 159 8.13 1.39 -4.96
C TYR A 159 8.83 0.34 -5.82
N GLU A 160 9.04 -0.87 -5.32
CA GLU A 160 9.55 -1.99 -6.13
C GLU A 160 8.60 -2.34 -7.27
N SER A 161 7.29 -2.39 -7.00
CA SER A 161 6.27 -2.63 -8.03
C SER A 161 6.26 -1.52 -9.09
N LEU A 162 6.39 -0.25 -8.68
CA LEU A 162 6.48 0.89 -9.59
C LEU A 162 7.73 0.85 -10.46
N ALA A 163 8.88 0.50 -9.89
CA ALA A 163 10.10 0.36 -10.65
C ALA A 163 9.98 -0.72 -11.73
N ASN A 164 9.26 -1.82 -11.43
CA ASN A 164 9.13 -2.99 -12.28
C ASN A 164 8.01 -2.92 -13.32
N ALA A 165 6.87 -2.31 -12.99
CA ALA A 165 5.70 -2.27 -13.86
C ALA A 165 5.95 -1.43 -15.12
N SER A 166 5.50 -1.92 -16.26
CA SER A 166 5.53 -1.23 -17.56
C SER A 166 4.34 -0.30 -17.79
N SER A 167 3.23 -0.50 -17.07
CA SER A 167 2.02 0.34 -17.13
C SER A 167 1.39 0.57 -15.76
N VAL A 168 0.46 1.51 -15.66
CA VAL A 168 -0.32 1.77 -14.43
C VAL A 168 -1.20 0.57 -14.06
N GLU A 169 -1.71 -0.15 -15.06
CA GLU A 169 -2.45 -1.40 -14.83
C GLU A 169 -1.54 -2.49 -14.25
N GLU A 170 -0.35 -2.69 -14.82
CA GLU A 170 0.60 -3.67 -14.29
C GLU A 170 1.06 -3.30 -12.87
N LEU A 171 1.23 -2.00 -12.58
CA LEU A 171 1.50 -1.53 -11.21
C LEU A 171 0.41 -2.00 -10.25
N TYR A 172 -0.86 -1.90 -10.62
CA TYR A 172 -1.95 -2.43 -9.80
C TYR A 172 -1.87 -3.95 -9.65
N GLN A 173 -1.62 -4.70 -10.73
CA GLN A 173 -1.57 -6.16 -10.68
C GLN A 173 -0.44 -6.68 -9.79
N LEU A 174 0.77 -6.12 -9.90
CA LEU A 174 1.91 -6.51 -9.04
C LEU A 174 1.61 -6.27 -7.55
N ASN A 175 0.93 -5.17 -7.24
CA ASN A 175 0.54 -4.85 -5.86
C ASN A 175 -0.60 -5.75 -5.34
N LYS A 176 -1.50 -6.20 -6.23
CA LYS A 176 -2.56 -7.15 -5.91
C LYS A 176 -2.03 -8.58 -5.73
N GLU A 177 -1.00 -8.96 -6.48
CA GLU A 177 -0.43 -10.31 -6.47
C GLU A 177 0.06 -10.72 -5.07
N ILE A 178 0.61 -9.80 -4.30
CA ILE A 178 1.12 -10.07 -2.93
C ILE A 178 0.03 -10.62 -2.02
N ASP A 179 -1.16 -10.00 -2.04
CA ASP A 179 -2.31 -10.42 -1.25
C ASP A 179 -2.88 -11.76 -1.76
N TYR A 180 -2.81 -11.99 -3.08
CA TYR A 180 -3.19 -13.28 -3.68
C TYR A 180 -2.24 -14.42 -3.27
N ILE A 181 -0.92 -14.20 -3.35
CA ILE A 181 0.10 -15.17 -2.94
C ILE A 181 -0.13 -15.57 -1.49
N TYR A 182 -0.36 -14.59 -0.60
CA TYR A 182 -0.60 -14.89 0.81
C TYR A 182 -1.83 -15.79 1.01
N THR A 183 -2.94 -15.51 0.33
CA THR A 183 -4.16 -16.35 0.45
C THR A 183 -4.04 -17.73 -0.19
N SER A 184 -3.03 -17.94 -1.05
CA SER A 184 -2.78 -19.21 -1.73
C SER A 184 -1.66 -20.04 -1.09
N ILE A 185 -1.08 -19.58 0.03
CA ILE A 185 -0.06 -20.34 0.78
C ILE A 185 -0.68 -21.66 1.27
N PRO A 186 -0.17 -22.81 0.84
CA PRO A 186 -0.69 -24.11 1.25
C PRO A 186 -0.38 -24.36 2.73
N ILE A 187 -1.43 -24.53 3.53
CA ILE A 187 -1.36 -25.00 4.91
C ILE A 187 -1.74 -26.48 4.92
N ILE A 188 -0.84 -27.31 5.42
CA ILE A 188 -1.06 -28.75 5.57
C ILE A 188 -1.21 -29.10 7.05
N ARG A 189 -2.00 -30.14 7.32
CA ARG A 189 -2.13 -30.72 8.66
C ARG A 189 -1.34 -32.00 8.72
N ILE A 190 -0.35 -32.05 9.62
CA ILE A 190 0.47 -33.23 9.84
C ILE A 190 0.06 -33.84 11.18
N PRO A 191 -0.32 -35.13 11.22
CA PRO A 191 -0.57 -35.81 12.47
C PRO A 191 0.74 -35.94 13.26
N PHE A 192 0.68 -35.62 14.55
CA PHE A 192 1.81 -35.70 15.46
C PHE A 192 1.39 -36.39 16.75
N ASP A 193 2.08 -37.49 17.04
CA ASP A 193 1.90 -38.24 18.27
C ASP A 193 2.84 -37.69 19.32
N PHE A 194 2.30 -37.20 20.44
CA PHE A 194 3.11 -36.79 21.58
C PHE A 194 2.74 -37.58 22.82
N SER A 195 3.77 -38.01 23.54
CA SER A 195 3.62 -38.75 24.80
C SER A 195 4.02 -37.86 25.96
N PHE A 196 3.12 -37.69 26.93
CA PHE A 196 3.38 -36.92 28.14
C PHE A 196 2.72 -37.57 29.35
N ALA A 197 3.50 -37.72 30.43
CA ALA A 197 3.07 -38.36 31.68
C ALA A 197 2.42 -39.75 31.52
N GLY A 198 2.89 -40.56 30.54
CA GLY A 198 2.37 -41.90 30.28
C GLY A 198 1.10 -41.93 29.41
N TYR A 199 0.58 -40.79 28.99
CA TYR A 199 -0.55 -40.68 28.06
C TYR A 199 -0.04 -40.40 26.64
N LYS A 200 -0.73 -40.96 25.64
CA LYS A 200 -0.52 -40.65 24.22
C LYS A 200 -1.63 -39.72 23.74
N PHE A 201 -1.24 -38.64 23.11
CA PHE A 201 -2.13 -37.69 22.49
C PHE A 201 -1.88 -37.69 20.98
N TYR A 202 -2.97 -37.71 20.22
CA TYR A 202 -2.96 -37.53 18.78
C TYR A 202 -3.36 -36.09 18.50
N LEU A 203 -2.41 -35.29 18.01
CA LEU A 203 -2.64 -33.91 17.62
C LEU A 203 -2.45 -33.75 16.12
N GLU A 204 -3.10 -32.76 15.54
CA GLU A 204 -2.81 -32.28 14.19
C GLU A 204 -2.10 -30.94 14.31
N LEU A 205 -0.92 -30.82 13.72
CA LEU A 205 -0.19 -29.55 13.61
C LEU A 205 -0.47 -28.95 12.24
N GLU A 206 -0.95 -27.71 12.22
CA GLU A 206 -0.99 -26.89 11.00
C GLU A 206 0.40 -26.32 10.73
N THR A 207 0.93 -26.57 9.54
CA THR A 207 2.24 -26.08 9.09
C THR A 207 2.18 -25.69 7.62
N PHE A 208 3.15 -24.91 7.16
CA PHE A 208 3.29 -24.62 5.73
C PHE A 208 3.69 -25.89 4.97
N ASP A 209 3.32 -25.96 3.70
CA ASP A 209 3.90 -26.97 2.80
C ASP A 209 5.44 -26.82 2.82
N PRO A 210 6.21 -27.86 3.16
CA PRO A 210 7.66 -27.80 3.22
C PRO A 210 8.32 -27.39 1.89
N VAL A 211 7.71 -27.74 0.75
CA VAL A 211 8.21 -27.33 -0.57
C VAL A 211 8.07 -25.82 -0.75
N PHE A 212 6.92 -25.26 -0.37
CA PHE A 212 6.69 -23.82 -0.38
C PHE A 212 7.67 -23.10 0.55
N GLU A 213 7.84 -23.58 1.79
CA GLU A 213 8.73 -22.97 2.78
C GLU A 213 10.19 -22.90 2.28
N ILE A 214 10.69 -23.97 1.65
CA ILE A 214 12.04 -24.02 1.09
C ILE A 214 12.22 -22.99 -0.03
N GLU A 215 11.28 -22.91 -0.97
CA GLU A 215 11.36 -21.96 -2.09
C GLU A 215 11.22 -20.51 -1.60
N PHE A 216 10.33 -20.25 -0.63
CA PHE A 216 10.20 -18.96 0.02
C PHE A 216 11.50 -18.52 0.70
N LEU A 217 12.13 -19.39 1.49
CA LEU A 217 13.40 -19.10 2.17
C LEU A 217 14.54 -18.83 1.19
N LYS A 218 14.58 -19.52 0.04
CA LYS A 218 15.56 -19.26 -1.02
C LYS A 218 15.35 -17.89 -1.65
N ALA A 219 14.11 -17.54 -2.01
CA ALA A 219 13.77 -16.24 -2.57
C ALA A 219 14.10 -15.09 -1.59
N HIS A 220 13.74 -15.26 -0.32
CA HIS A 220 13.98 -14.26 0.72
C HIS A 220 15.48 -13.99 0.95
N ARG A 221 16.31 -15.05 0.96
CA ARG A 221 17.77 -14.91 1.07
C ARG A 221 18.40 -14.14 -0.10
N LYS A 222 17.86 -14.30 -1.31
CA LYS A 222 18.32 -13.55 -2.50
C LYS A 222 18.02 -12.05 -2.39
N ILE A 223 16.88 -11.69 -1.83
CA ILE A 223 16.48 -10.29 -1.59
C ILE A 223 17.35 -9.63 -0.53
N ILE A 224 17.65 -10.33 0.58
CA ILE A 224 18.50 -9.80 1.66
C ILE A 224 19.94 -9.51 1.18
N LEU A 225 20.47 -10.35 0.27
CA LEU A 225 21.83 -10.19 -0.27
C LEU A 225 21.98 -9.00 -1.24
N ASN A 226 20.88 -8.53 -1.83
CA ASN A 226 20.85 -7.37 -2.74
C ASN A 226 20.50 -6.06 -2.02
N GLY A 227 20.60 -6.03 -0.68
CA GLY A 227 20.19 -4.90 0.15
C GLY A 227 20.72 -3.57 -0.35
N ILE A 228 19.79 -2.66 -0.65
CA ILE A 228 20.06 -1.30 -1.11
C ILE A 228 20.89 -0.59 -0.04
N ASP A 229 22.09 -0.15 -0.43
CA ASP A 229 22.94 0.67 0.41
C ASP A 229 22.30 2.06 0.58
N LEU A 230 21.81 2.32 1.80
CA LEU A 230 21.16 3.56 2.23
C LEU A 230 22.15 4.51 2.93
N ASP A 231 23.44 4.17 3.01
CA ASP A 231 24.42 4.91 3.82
C ASP A 231 24.95 6.19 3.17
N GLN A 232 24.51 6.52 1.96
CA GLN A 232 24.80 7.83 1.39
C GLN A 232 23.83 8.87 1.94
N GLN A 233 24.29 9.66 2.93
CA GLN A 233 23.67 10.92 3.34
C GLN A 233 23.75 11.93 2.18
N THR A 234 22.98 11.69 1.12
CA THR A 234 22.85 12.60 -0.01
C THR A 234 21.71 13.56 0.31
N VAL A 235 22.03 14.84 0.47
CA VAL A 235 20.99 15.88 0.57
C VAL A 235 20.52 16.19 -0.84
N PHE A 236 19.28 15.82 -1.16
CA PHE A 236 18.65 16.14 -2.44
C PHE A 236 18.16 17.60 -2.44
N ARG A 237 18.32 18.29 -3.56
CA ARG A 237 17.92 19.70 -3.75
C ARG A 237 16.44 19.85 -4.05
N SER A 238 15.79 18.79 -4.57
CA SER A 238 14.35 18.77 -4.84
C SER A 238 13.74 17.36 -4.71
N ILE A 239 12.41 17.28 -4.69
CA ILE A 239 11.68 15.99 -4.64
C ILE A 239 11.83 15.23 -5.96
N GLU A 240 11.92 15.95 -7.08
CA GLU A 240 12.19 15.40 -8.41
C GLU A 240 13.56 14.71 -8.47
N GLU A 241 14.60 15.38 -7.95
CA GLU A 241 15.96 14.79 -7.87
C GLU A 241 15.96 13.53 -7.01
N TYR A 242 15.27 13.55 -5.87
CA TYR A 242 15.13 12.37 -5.02
C TYR A 242 14.39 11.23 -5.72
N ALA A 243 13.28 11.52 -6.40
CA ALA A 243 12.50 10.54 -7.14
C ALA A 243 13.31 9.88 -8.26
N GLN A 244 14.08 10.66 -9.02
CA GLN A 244 14.94 10.17 -10.10
C GLN A 244 15.98 9.17 -9.56
N VAL A 245 16.73 9.57 -8.53
CA VAL A 245 17.78 8.72 -7.94
C VAL A 245 17.19 7.45 -7.34
N LEU A 246 16.03 7.54 -6.69
CA LEU A 246 15.34 6.38 -6.13
C LEU A 246 14.92 5.39 -7.23
N LEU A 247 14.32 5.88 -8.31
CA LEU A 247 13.88 5.06 -9.42
C LEU A 247 15.05 4.33 -10.09
N GLU A 248 16.15 5.04 -10.34
CA GLU A 248 17.38 4.46 -10.91
C GLU A 248 17.96 3.36 -10.00
N LYS A 249 18.03 3.61 -8.69
CA LYS A 249 18.51 2.60 -7.73
C LYS A 249 17.66 1.33 -7.77
N LEU A 250 16.34 1.47 -7.74
CA LEU A 250 15.41 0.34 -7.75
C LEU A 250 15.44 -0.45 -9.07
N GLN A 251 15.69 0.23 -10.19
CA GLN A 251 15.84 -0.43 -11.49
C GLN A 251 17.18 -1.18 -11.62
N ASN A 252 18.25 -0.63 -11.02
CA ASN A 252 19.60 -1.20 -11.06
C ASN A 252 19.84 -2.33 -10.03
N SER A 253 18.96 -2.51 -9.03
CA SER A 253 19.09 -3.57 -8.01
C SER A 253 18.64 -4.97 -8.49
N LYS A 254 18.53 -5.19 -9.81
CA LYS A 254 18.13 -6.46 -10.43
C LYS A 254 19.29 -7.43 -10.65
#